data_AF-A0A7Y4ZQT8-F1
#
_entry.id   AF-A0A7Y4ZQT8-F1
#
_cell.length_a   1.000
_cell.length_b   1.000
_cell.length_c   1.000
_cell.angle_alpha   90.00
_cell.angle_beta   90.00
_cell.angle_gamma   90.00
#
_symmetry.space_group_name_H-M   'P 1'
#
loop_
_entity.id
_entity.type
_entity.pdbx_description
1 polymer ?
#
loop_
_entity_poly.entity_id
_entity_poly.type
_entity_poly.pdbx_seq_one_letter_code
_entity_poly.pdbx_strand_id
1 'polypeptide(L)'
;MNAYRNAISARAFICPRCLAPAFGPVAGGPAACPRCQAPVNLRERESLFASLLPPPGANPHDPGRMANLRAQDGRPRVPSPGLQGLLGGMAIMPGRQDEALRIWQSMRERGEAGDVTVSEDLATLTMLLCQYETNRDNKPFVKALTESTLDAVVLPRHRQEQLGRLCRFALAEGNVPVAQAFFSVMNPCAAELEADTEYRLSAAVIAISERDPGRALQWLGPQKDAVPIADSVDAMASVFRAHAYEMMGNVQAAAQILRELPTPEILPMVQARFPGLGLCASSGGAYTQATTQEGASRAASQASNVGCLFGAIFMMVGFIMLVVGAGIFISSGFDLESPGAIGEIIPAGIGSVFFTIGLVSMLRARAAAKRAAWIRTHGIALTGRIARAEPTGTRINNEPVLRFVVQVQGPQGPYEASFKRLMNMMQAASMIGQTVRVRADPRNLAEIILEE
;
A
#
# COMPACT_ATOMS: atom_id res chain seq x y z
N MET A 1 -35.70 -7.02 -12.72
CA MET A 1 -35.11 -6.77 -14.05
C MET A 1 -35.43 -5.38 -14.61
N ASN A 2 -36.67 -4.88 -14.58
CA ASN A 2 -36.97 -3.50 -15.04
C ASN A 2 -36.22 -2.39 -14.31
N ALA A 3 -35.89 -2.56 -13.02
CA ALA A 3 -35.06 -1.62 -12.26
C ALA A 3 -33.62 -1.48 -12.81
N TYR A 4 -33.10 -2.51 -13.49
CA TYR A 4 -31.74 -2.54 -14.04
C TYR A 4 -31.59 -1.60 -15.25
N ARG A 5 -32.59 -1.56 -16.13
CA ARG A 5 -32.56 -0.78 -17.39
C ARG A 5 -32.61 0.73 -17.16
N ASN A 6 -33.19 1.18 -16.04
CA ASN A 6 -33.40 2.60 -15.77
C ASN A 6 -32.24 3.27 -15.00
N ALA A 7 -31.38 2.49 -14.33
CA ALA A 7 -30.36 3.03 -13.44
C ALA A 7 -29.04 3.40 -14.17
N ILE A 8 -28.67 2.64 -15.19
CA ILE A 8 -27.37 2.77 -15.88
C ILE A 8 -27.54 3.71 -17.08
N SER A 9 -26.66 4.70 -17.23
CA SER A 9 -26.73 5.67 -18.32
C SER A 9 -25.99 5.21 -19.59
N ALA A 10 -24.93 4.42 -19.46
CA ALA A 10 -24.18 3.85 -20.58
C ALA A 10 -23.35 2.63 -20.17
N ARG A 11 -23.01 1.78 -21.14
CA ARG A 11 -22.09 0.65 -20.98
C ARG A 11 -20.71 1.01 -21.52
N ALA A 12 -19.66 0.84 -20.71
CA ALA A 12 -18.29 1.07 -21.17
C ALA A 12 -17.74 -0.16 -21.92
N PHE A 13 -16.88 0.05 -22.91
CA PHE A 13 -16.17 -1.03 -23.61
C PHE A 13 -14.82 -0.58 -24.18
N ILE A 14 -13.89 -1.51 -24.36
CA ILE A 14 -12.64 -1.30 -25.08
C ILE A 14 -12.89 -1.60 -26.56
N CYS A 15 -12.54 -0.68 -27.45
CA CYS A 15 -12.65 -0.91 -28.89
C CYS A 15 -11.71 -2.05 -29.33
N PRO A 16 -12.20 -3.10 -30.03
CA PRO A 16 -11.36 -4.22 -30.44
C PRO A 16 -10.27 -3.83 -31.44
N ARG A 17 -10.45 -2.72 -32.18
CA ARG A 17 -9.50 -2.27 -33.21
C ARG A 17 -8.41 -1.33 -32.70
N CYS A 18 -8.78 -0.32 -31.91
CA CYS A 18 -7.85 0.75 -31.51
C CYS A 18 -7.59 0.82 -30.00
N LEU A 19 -8.20 -0.09 -29.23
CA LEU A 19 -8.08 -0.19 -27.77
C LEU A 19 -8.53 1.05 -27.00
N ALA A 20 -9.15 2.03 -27.66
CA ALA A 20 -9.72 3.19 -26.99
C ALA A 20 -10.97 2.80 -26.18
N PRO A 21 -11.15 3.35 -24.97
CA PRO A 21 -12.38 3.18 -24.22
C PRO A 21 -13.50 3.96 -24.90
N ALA A 22 -14.70 3.38 -24.88
CA ALA A 22 -15.88 3.93 -25.52
C ALA A 22 -17.14 3.56 -24.71
N PHE A 23 -18.27 4.15 -25.08
CA PHE A 23 -19.55 3.94 -24.43
C PHE A 23 -20.63 3.54 -25.45
N GLY A 24 -21.51 2.63 -25.07
CA GLY A 24 -22.61 2.16 -25.90
C GLY A 24 -23.90 1.91 -25.11
N PRO A 25 -24.94 1.38 -25.79
CA PRO A 25 -26.24 1.15 -25.18
C PRO A 25 -26.17 0.15 -24.01
N VAL A 26 -26.89 0.47 -22.93
CA VAL A 26 -26.92 -0.34 -21.70
C VAL A 26 -27.51 -1.73 -21.96
N ALA A 27 -28.51 -1.83 -22.82
CA ALA A 27 -29.15 -3.09 -23.18
C ALA A 27 -28.23 -4.04 -23.96
N GLY A 28 -27.13 -3.53 -24.54
CA GLY A 28 -26.39 -4.21 -25.60
C GLY A 28 -26.84 -3.75 -26.98
N GLY A 29 -26.35 -4.42 -28.02
CA GLY A 29 -26.61 -4.11 -29.42
C GLY A 29 -25.50 -3.31 -30.11
N PRO A 30 -25.78 -2.78 -31.31
CA PRO A 30 -24.78 -2.10 -32.13
C PRO A 30 -24.31 -0.79 -31.49
N ALA A 31 -23.00 -0.58 -31.53
CA ALA A 31 -22.31 0.64 -31.14
C ALA A 31 -21.17 0.90 -32.14
N ALA A 32 -20.57 2.08 -32.09
CA ALA A 32 -19.39 2.42 -32.87
C ALA A 32 -18.32 3.04 -31.97
N CYS A 33 -17.05 2.72 -32.22
CA CYS A 33 -15.96 3.39 -31.52
C CYS A 33 -15.86 4.85 -31.97
N PRO A 34 -15.89 5.84 -31.06
CA PRO A 34 -15.82 7.25 -31.44
C PRO A 34 -14.48 7.64 -32.07
N ARG A 35 -13.40 6.87 -31.83
CA ARG A 35 -12.05 7.16 -32.32
C ARG A 35 -11.78 6.61 -33.71
N CYS A 36 -12.08 5.33 -33.97
CA CYS A 36 -11.75 4.67 -35.23
C CYS A 36 -12.98 4.25 -36.05
N GLN A 37 -14.19 4.56 -35.58
CA GLN A 37 -15.47 4.23 -36.21
C GLN A 37 -15.69 2.73 -36.45
N ALA A 38 -14.90 1.86 -35.82
CA ALA A 38 -15.10 0.42 -35.91
C ALA A 38 -16.47 0.06 -35.29
N PRO A 39 -17.32 -0.71 -36.00
CA PRO A 39 -18.56 -1.21 -35.44
C PRO A 39 -18.26 -2.22 -34.33
N VAL A 40 -19.04 -2.18 -33.26
CA VAL A 40 -18.96 -3.11 -32.14
C VAL A 40 -20.38 -3.57 -31.80
N ASN A 41 -20.60 -4.87 -31.63
CA ASN A 41 -21.87 -5.39 -31.16
C ASN A 41 -21.74 -5.81 -29.70
N LEU A 42 -22.38 -5.08 -28.79
CA LEU A 42 -22.30 -5.32 -27.36
C LEU A 42 -23.29 -6.41 -26.95
N ARG A 43 -22.84 -7.44 -26.23
CA ARG A 43 -23.68 -8.59 -25.85
C ARG A 43 -24.76 -8.20 -24.84
N GLU A 44 -26.00 -8.67 -25.00
CA GLU A 44 -27.05 -8.37 -24.01
C GLU A 44 -26.69 -8.85 -22.61
N ARG A 45 -26.82 -7.96 -21.62
CA ARG A 45 -26.28 -8.20 -20.28
C ARG A 45 -27.06 -9.26 -19.51
N GLU A 46 -28.36 -9.38 -19.75
CA GLU A 46 -29.23 -10.40 -19.14
C GLU A 46 -28.72 -11.82 -19.44
N SER A 47 -28.18 -12.05 -20.64
CA SER A 47 -27.60 -13.34 -21.03
C SER A 47 -26.34 -13.74 -20.26
N LEU A 48 -25.62 -12.77 -19.69
CA LEU A 48 -24.39 -13.00 -18.93
C LEU A 48 -24.69 -13.47 -17.49
N PHE A 49 -25.87 -13.14 -16.97
CA PHE A 49 -26.21 -13.31 -15.56
C PHE A 49 -26.86 -14.65 -15.23
N ALA A 50 -27.41 -15.34 -16.24
CA ALA A 50 -28.07 -16.63 -16.05
C ALA A 50 -27.14 -17.67 -15.37
N SER A 51 -25.83 -17.59 -15.59
CA SER A 51 -24.84 -18.51 -15.01
C SER A 51 -24.41 -18.19 -13.58
N LEU A 52 -24.90 -17.09 -12.99
CA LEU A 52 -24.48 -16.63 -11.66
C LEU A 52 -25.49 -16.95 -10.56
N LEU A 53 -26.62 -17.57 -10.90
CA LEU A 53 -27.63 -17.90 -9.90
C LEU A 53 -27.10 -18.98 -8.94
N PRO A 54 -27.19 -18.77 -7.61
CA PRO A 54 -26.88 -19.82 -6.66
C PRO A 54 -27.83 -21.02 -6.84
N PRO A 55 -27.41 -22.24 -6.46
CA PRO A 55 -28.34 -23.36 -6.37
C PRO A 55 -29.42 -23.05 -5.32
N PRO A 56 -30.67 -23.54 -5.49
CA PRO A 56 -31.74 -23.37 -4.52
C PRO A 56 -31.32 -23.83 -3.12
N GLY A 57 -31.59 -23.00 -2.11
CA GLY A 57 -31.25 -23.31 -0.71
C GLY A 57 -29.79 -23.06 -0.32
N ALA A 58 -28.96 -22.48 -1.20
CA ALA A 58 -27.58 -22.14 -0.86
C ALA A 58 -27.52 -21.15 0.31
N ASN A 59 -26.76 -21.50 1.34
CA ASN A 59 -26.53 -20.65 2.51
C ASN A 59 -25.14 -20.00 2.43
N PRO A 60 -25.04 -18.65 2.38
CA PRO A 60 -23.75 -17.96 2.32
C PRO A 60 -22.91 -18.14 3.60
N HIS A 61 -23.52 -18.59 4.69
CA HIS A 61 -22.89 -18.85 5.98
C HIS A 61 -22.71 -20.35 6.29
N ASP A 62 -22.85 -21.23 5.29
CA ASP A 62 -22.61 -22.66 5.47
C ASP A 62 -21.19 -22.93 6.05
N PRO A 63 -21.04 -23.59 7.22
CA PRO A 63 -19.74 -23.79 7.85
C PRO A 63 -18.74 -24.57 6.99
N GLY A 64 -19.20 -25.55 6.21
CA GLY A 64 -18.35 -26.36 5.32
C GLY A 64 -17.77 -25.50 4.20
N ARG A 65 -18.61 -24.68 3.56
CA ARG A 65 -18.18 -23.67 2.61
C ARG A 65 -17.19 -22.69 3.22
N MET A 66 -17.47 -22.16 4.41
CA MET A 66 -16.56 -21.21 5.09
C MET A 66 -15.21 -21.84 5.40
N ALA A 67 -15.15 -23.12 5.75
CA ALA A 67 -13.89 -23.85 5.92
C ALA A 67 -13.13 -24.00 4.59
N ASN A 68 -13.83 -24.29 3.49
CA ASN A 68 -13.22 -24.37 2.16
C ASN A 68 -12.67 -23.03 1.68
N LEU A 69 -13.35 -21.92 1.98
CA LEU A 69 -12.87 -20.57 1.68
C LEU A 69 -11.61 -20.24 2.49
N ARG A 70 -11.57 -20.58 3.79
CA ARG A 70 -10.36 -20.41 4.62
C ARG A 70 -9.17 -21.20 4.09
N ALA A 71 -9.39 -22.38 3.52
CA ALA A 71 -8.30 -23.19 2.95
C ALA A 71 -7.66 -22.57 1.69
N GLN A 72 -8.34 -21.61 1.06
CA GLN A 72 -7.83 -20.84 -0.09
C GLN A 72 -7.10 -19.57 0.33
N ASP A 73 -7.28 -19.13 1.58
CA ASP A 73 -6.67 -17.91 2.09
C ASP A 73 -5.13 -18.01 2.13
N GLY A 74 -4.44 -16.89 1.89
CA GLY A 74 -2.98 -16.84 1.74
C GLY A 74 -2.43 -17.54 0.49
N ARG A 75 -3.28 -17.98 -0.45
CA ARG A 75 -2.88 -18.59 -1.73
C ARG A 75 -3.14 -17.61 -2.87
N PRO A 76 -2.19 -16.71 -3.18
CA PRO A 76 -2.39 -15.76 -4.27
C PRO A 76 -2.57 -16.51 -5.59
N ARG A 77 -3.46 -16.00 -6.44
CA ARG A 77 -3.62 -16.45 -7.81
C ARG A 77 -2.28 -16.36 -8.53
N VAL A 78 -1.75 -17.50 -8.96
CA VAL A 78 -0.49 -17.58 -9.70
C VAL A 78 -0.79 -17.38 -11.19
N PRO A 79 -0.22 -16.36 -11.85
CA PRO A 79 -0.36 -16.19 -13.29
C PRO A 79 0.11 -17.42 -14.05
N SER A 80 -0.56 -17.77 -15.15
CA SER A 80 -0.10 -18.90 -15.98
C SER A 80 1.31 -18.64 -16.53
N PRO A 81 2.02 -19.70 -16.97
CA PRO A 81 3.31 -19.56 -17.65
C PRO A 81 3.28 -18.58 -18.84
N GLY A 82 2.12 -18.43 -19.50
CA GLY A 82 1.95 -17.49 -20.62
C GLY A 82 2.08 -16.02 -20.23
N LEU A 83 1.82 -15.68 -18.96
CA LEU A 83 1.94 -14.32 -18.44
C LEU A 83 3.30 -14.05 -17.77
N GLN A 84 4.07 -15.07 -17.39
CA GLN A 84 5.34 -14.88 -16.66
C GLN A 84 6.32 -13.96 -17.38
N GLY A 85 6.37 -14.05 -18.71
CA GLY A 85 7.20 -13.17 -19.52
C GLY A 85 6.85 -11.69 -19.33
N LEU A 86 5.59 -11.35 -19.07
CA LEU A 86 5.09 -9.96 -18.97
C LEU A 86 5.25 -9.36 -17.56
N LEU A 87 5.39 -10.21 -16.54
CA LEU A 87 5.23 -9.83 -15.14
C LEU A 87 6.57 -9.77 -14.39
N GLY A 88 6.76 -8.71 -13.61
CA GLY A 88 7.83 -8.59 -12.61
C GLY A 88 7.26 -8.84 -11.22
N GLY A 89 7.00 -10.11 -10.88
CA GLY A 89 6.23 -10.48 -9.68
C GLY A 89 4.73 -10.34 -9.92
N MET A 90 4.03 -9.58 -9.07
CA MET A 90 2.57 -9.36 -9.16
C MET A 90 2.20 -8.07 -9.92
N ALA A 91 3.11 -7.54 -10.75
CA ALA A 91 2.89 -6.33 -11.52
C ALA A 91 3.40 -6.48 -12.96
N ILE A 92 2.79 -5.73 -13.89
CA ILE A 92 3.27 -5.64 -15.28
C ILE A 92 4.64 -4.95 -15.27
N MET A 93 5.63 -5.54 -15.95
CA MET A 93 6.96 -4.93 -16.04
C MET A 93 6.89 -3.52 -16.66
N PRO A 94 7.67 -2.55 -16.17
CA PRO A 94 7.73 -1.21 -16.76
C PRO A 94 8.03 -1.27 -18.27
N GLY A 95 7.26 -0.52 -19.08
CA GLY A 95 7.42 -0.46 -20.53
C GLY A 95 6.68 -1.54 -21.32
N ARG A 96 6.05 -2.53 -20.66
CA ARG A 96 5.33 -3.63 -21.33
C ARG A 96 3.82 -3.49 -21.35
N GLN A 97 3.29 -2.30 -21.08
CA GLN A 97 1.84 -2.06 -20.98
C GLN A 97 1.12 -2.25 -22.31
N ASP A 98 1.69 -1.78 -23.42
CA ASP A 98 1.09 -1.97 -24.76
C ASP A 98 1.06 -3.45 -25.15
N GLU A 99 2.08 -4.20 -24.75
CA GLU A 99 2.11 -5.65 -24.95
C GLU A 99 1.07 -6.37 -24.10
N ALA A 100 0.95 -6.00 -22.82
CA ALA A 100 -0.10 -6.48 -21.92
C ALA A 100 -1.49 -6.26 -22.52
N LEU A 101 -1.76 -5.09 -23.06
CA LEU A 101 -3.05 -4.77 -23.69
C LEU A 101 -3.32 -5.59 -24.96
N ARG A 102 -2.30 -5.86 -25.79
CA ARG A 102 -2.44 -6.73 -26.95
C ARG A 102 -2.73 -8.17 -26.55
N ILE A 103 -2.03 -8.70 -25.55
CA ILE A 103 -2.28 -10.05 -25.00
C ILE A 103 -3.69 -10.12 -24.41
N TRP A 104 -4.09 -9.11 -23.63
CA TRP A 104 -5.44 -8.99 -23.08
C TRP A 104 -6.51 -9.00 -24.17
N GLN A 105 -6.33 -8.21 -25.24
CA GLN A 105 -7.29 -8.14 -26.35
C GLN A 105 -7.40 -9.50 -27.08
N SER A 106 -6.28 -10.20 -27.29
CA SER A 106 -6.31 -11.55 -27.88
C SER A 106 -7.03 -12.57 -26.98
N MET A 107 -6.80 -12.53 -25.67
CA MET A 107 -7.51 -13.38 -24.71
C MET A 107 -9.00 -13.06 -24.67
N ARG A 108 -9.36 -11.78 -24.75
CA ARG A 108 -10.75 -11.33 -24.82
C ARG A 108 -11.46 -11.92 -26.04
N GLU A 109 -10.87 -11.81 -27.23
CA GLU A 109 -11.45 -12.37 -28.46
C GLU A 109 -11.68 -13.89 -28.36
N ARG A 110 -10.71 -14.62 -27.77
CA ARG A 110 -10.85 -16.06 -27.51
C ARG A 110 -11.96 -16.36 -26.48
N GLY A 111 -12.05 -15.57 -25.43
CA GLY A 111 -13.09 -15.70 -24.41
C GLY A 111 -14.49 -15.44 -24.97
N GLU A 112 -14.65 -14.41 -25.81
CA GLU A 112 -15.89 -14.12 -26.55
C GLU A 112 -16.27 -15.29 -27.48
N ALA A 113 -15.28 -15.98 -28.05
CA ALA A 113 -15.48 -17.22 -28.82
C ALA A 113 -15.76 -18.47 -27.96
N GLY A 114 -15.82 -18.34 -26.63
CA GLY A 114 -16.16 -19.41 -25.68
C GLY A 114 -14.97 -20.21 -25.15
N ASP A 115 -13.75 -19.77 -25.38
CA ASP A 115 -12.55 -20.43 -24.85
C ASP A 115 -12.46 -20.26 -23.33
N VAL A 116 -12.75 -21.34 -22.60
CA VAL A 116 -12.69 -21.34 -21.13
C VAL A 116 -11.26 -21.15 -20.62
N THR A 117 -10.25 -21.62 -21.37
CA THR A 117 -8.85 -21.70 -20.89
C THR A 117 -8.21 -20.34 -20.67
N VAL A 118 -8.72 -19.30 -21.34
CA VAL A 118 -8.21 -17.92 -21.19
C VAL A 118 -8.86 -17.15 -20.05
N SER A 119 -9.93 -17.66 -19.43
CA SER A 119 -10.73 -16.86 -18.49
C SER A 119 -9.94 -16.43 -17.25
N GLU A 120 -9.09 -17.31 -16.73
CA GLU A 120 -8.25 -17.05 -15.56
C GLU A 120 -7.19 -15.96 -15.84
N ASP A 121 -6.46 -16.13 -16.95
CA ASP A 121 -5.43 -15.17 -17.37
C ASP A 121 -6.04 -13.83 -17.78
N LEU A 122 -7.19 -13.84 -18.45
CA LEU A 122 -7.91 -12.63 -18.83
C LEU A 122 -8.34 -11.84 -17.59
N ALA A 123 -8.92 -12.50 -16.58
CA ALA A 123 -9.31 -11.86 -15.32
C ALA A 123 -8.10 -11.32 -14.55
N THR A 124 -7.02 -12.11 -14.49
CA THR A 124 -5.76 -11.72 -13.83
C THR A 124 -5.14 -10.49 -14.51
N LEU A 125 -5.00 -10.53 -15.84
CA LEU A 125 -4.40 -9.43 -16.59
C LEU A 125 -5.27 -8.17 -16.54
N THR A 126 -6.60 -8.32 -16.54
CA THR A 126 -7.54 -7.21 -16.30
C THR A 126 -7.29 -6.53 -14.97
N MET A 127 -7.12 -7.30 -13.89
CA MET A 127 -6.84 -6.75 -12.57
C MET A 127 -5.53 -5.92 -12.57
N LEU A 128 -4.47 -6.45 -13.17
CA LEU A 128 -3.17 -5.79 -13.22
C LEU A 128 -3.20 -4.49 -14.05
N LEU A 129 -3.87 -4.53 -15.20
CA LEU A 129 -4.09 -3.36 -16.05
C LEU A 129 -4.96 -2.31 -15.34
N CYS A 130 -6.04 -2.74 -14.66
CA CYS A 130 -6.87 -1.84 -13.85
C CYS A 130 -6.07 -1.16 -12.74
N GLN A 131 -5.19 -1.88 -12.05
CA GLN A 131 -4.30 -1.30 -11.03
C GLN A 131 -3.35 -0.26 -11.64
N TYR A 132 -2.74 -0.58 -12.79
CA TYR A 132 -1.87 0.34 -13.51
C TYR A 132 -2.60 1.64 -13.92
N GLU A 133 -3.78 1.52 -14.51
CA GLU A 133 -4.56 2.67 -14.98
C GLU A 133 -5.20 3.47 -13.84
N THR A 134 -5.52 2.83 -12.72
CA THR A 134 -5.99 3.52 -11.51
C THR A 134 -4.91 4.46 -10.97
N ASN A 135 -3.64 4.04 -10.99
CA ASN A 135 -2.51 4.90 -10.59
C ASN A 135 -2.30 6.10 -11.52
N ARG A 136 -2.94 6.09 -12.71
CA ARG A 136 -2.92 7.18 -13.70
C ARG A 136 -4.22 7.98 -13.73
N ASP A 137 -5.13 7.72 -12.79
CA ASP A 137 -6.48 8.30 -12.71
C ASP A 137 -7.33 8.11 -14.00
N ASN A 138 -7.07 7.04 -14.76
CA ASN A 138 -7.78 6.75 -16.01
C ASN A 138 -9.05 5.92 -15.78
N LYS A 139 -9.97 6.48 -14.99
CA LYS A 139 -11.22 5.81 -14.57
C LYS A 139 -12.08 5.29 -15.74
N PRO A 140 -12.27 6.03 -16.85
CA PRO A 140 -13.06 5.54 -17.98
C PRO A 140 -12.47 4.27 -18.60
N PHE A 141 -11.14 4.18 -18.69
CA PHE A 141 -10.46 3.00 -19.21
C PHE A 141 -10.60 1.80 -18.28
N VAL A 142 -10.42 1.99 -16.97
CA VAL A 142 -10.60 0.94 -15.96
C VAL A 142 -12.02 0.35 -16.02
N LYS A 143 -13.04 1.20 -16.16
CA LYS A 143 -14.44 0.79 -16.31
C LYS A 143 -14.66 0.00 -17.61
N ALA A 144 -14.17 0.53 -18.73
CA ALA A 144 -14.25 -0.12 -20.04
C ALA A 144 -13.56 -1.48 -20.07
N LEU A 145 -12.38 -1.60 -19.45
CA LEU A 145 -11.62 -2.84 -19.34
C LEU A 145 -12.41 -3.88 -18.54
N THR A 146 -12.93 -3.49 -17.38
CA THR A 146 -13.73 -4.36 -16.49
C THR A 146 -15.00 -4.86 -17.18
N GLU A 147 -15.72 -3.98 -17.89
CA GLU A 147 -16.93 -4.37 -18.63
C GLU A 147 -16.62 -5.27 -19.84
N SER A 148 -15.57 -4.97 -20.61
CA SER A 148 -15.16 -5.84 -21.73
C SER A 148 -14.70 -7.21 -21.27
N THR A 149 -14.04 -7.28 -20.10
CA THR A 149 -13.68 -8.55 -19.48
C THR A 149 -14.91 -9.31 -19.01
N LEU A 150 -15.90 -8.65 -18.40
CA LEU A 150 -17.16 -9.28 -17.99
C LEU A 150 -17.87 -9.97 -19.17
N ASP A 151 -17.80 -9.37 -20.35
CA ASP A 151 -18.42 -9.89 -21.57
C ASP A 151 -17.71 -11.12 -22.13
N ALA A 152 -16.39 -11.17 -21.95
CA ALA A 152 -15.51 -12.17 -22.54
C ALA A 152 -15.18 -13.35 -21.62
N VAL A 153 -15.16 -13.17 -20.30
CA VAL A 153 -14.86 -14.27 -19.39
C VAL A 153 -15.98 -15.32 -19.41
N VAL A 154 -15.58 -16.58 -19.50
CA VAL A 154 -16.51 -17.71 -19.63
C VAL A 154 -16.93 -18.24 -18.27
N LEU A 155 -16.00 -18.30 -17.31
CA LEU A 155 -16.22 -18.88 -15.99
C LEU A 155 -17.03 -17.95 -15.07
N PRO A 156 -18.07 -18.47 -14.39
CA PRO A 156 -18.92 -17.66 -13.51
C PRO A 156 -18.16 -16.89 -12.42
N ARG A 157 -17.14 -17.49 -11.80
CA ARG A 157 -16.33 -16.82 -10.75
C ARG A 157 -15.71 -15.51 -11.23
N HIS A 158 -15.20 -15.47 -12.46
CA HIS A 158 -14.55 -14.26 -12.99
C HIS A 158 -15.56 -13.20 -13.42
N ARG A 159 -16.77 -13.61 -13.85
CA ARG A 159 -17.88 -12.67 -14.05
C ARG A 159 -18.26 -12.00 -12.73
N GLN A 160 -18.34 -12.78 -11.66
CA GLN A 160 -18.60 -12.26 -10.32
C GLN A 160 -17.52 -11.28 -9.85
N GLU A 161 -16.25 -11.59 -10.08
CA GLU A 161 -15.16 -10.65 -9.79
C GLU A 161 -15.33 -9.30 -10.51
N GLN A 162 -15.68 -9.32 -11.81
CA GLN A 162 -15.91 -8.08 -12.56
C GLN A 162 -17.15 -7.33 -12.07
N LEU A 163 -18.22 -8.05 -11.71
CA LEU A 163 -19.45 -7.46 -11.18
C LEU A 163 -19.22 -6.76 -9.83
N GLY A 164 -18.44 -7.36 -8.93
CA GLY A 164 -18.08 -6.72 -7.66
C GLY A 164 -17.32 -5.41 -7.87
N ARG A 165 -16.39 -5.39 -8.84
CA ARG A 165 -15.66 -4.16 -9.22
C ARG A 165 -16.59 -3.09 -9.80
N LEU A 166 -17.48 -3.45 -10.72
CA LEU A 166 -18.45 -2.52 -11.32
C LEU A 166 -19.44 -1.98 -10.29
N CYS A 167 -19.90 -2.81 -9.35
CA CYS A 167 -20.71 -2.39 -8.22
C CYS A 167 -20.00 -1.30 -7.41
N ARG A 168 -18.74 -1.54 -7.04
CA ARG A 168 -17.95 -0.55 -6.29
C ARG A 168 -17.61 0.70 -7.10
N PHE A 169 -17.41 0.62 -8.42
CA PHE A 169 -17.27 1.82 -9.26
C PHE A 169 -18.54 2.66 -9.27
N ALA A 170 -19.72 2.04 -9.36
CA ALA A 170 -20.98 2.76 -9.27
C ALA A 170 -21.16 3.45 -7.90
N LEU A 171 -20.78 2.80 -6.80
CA LEU A 171 -20.79 3.42 -5.46
C LEU A 171 -19.80 4.59 -5.36
N ALA A 172 -18.60 4.44 -5.93
CA ALA A 172 -17.61 5.51 -6.00
C ALA A 172 -18.12 6.74 -6.78
N GLU A 173 -18.91 6.51 -7.83
CA GLU A 173 -19.61 7.54 -8.61
C GLU A 173 -20.86 8.10 -7.90
N GLY A 174 -21.23 7.59 -6.72
CA GLY A 174 -22.43 7.99 -5.98
C GLY A 174 -23.74 7.41 -6.55
N ASN A 175 -23.66 6.46 -7.49
CA ASN A 175 -24.82 5.86 -8.15
C ASN A 175 -25.22 4.53 -7.48
N VAL A 176 -25.87 4.64 -6.32
CA VAL A 176 -26.36 3.49 -5.54
C VAL A 176 -27.33 2.60 -6.33
N PRO A 177 -28.31 3.12 -7.10
CA PRO A 177 -29.19 2.27 -7.89
C PRO A 177 -28.45 1.36 -8.88
N VAL A 178 -27.40 1.86 -9.55
CA VAL A 178 -26.57 1.05 -10.45
C VAL A 178 -25.77 0.00 -9.69
N ALA A 179 -25.21 0.38 -8.54
CA ALA A 179 -24.48 -0.55 -7.70
C ALA A 179 -25.37 -1.73 -7.26
N GLN A 180 -26.57 -1.44 -6.78
CA GLN A 180 -27.57 -2.44 -6.42
C GLN A 180 -27.97 -3.31 -7.63
N ALA A 181 -28.06 -2.71 -8.82
CA ALA A 181 -28.35 -3.44 -10.04
C ALA A 181 -27.27 -4.49 -10.37
N PHE A 182 -25.98 -4.14 -10.27
CA PHE A 182 -24.88 -5.11 -10.42
C PHE A 182 -24.84 -6.14 -9.28
N PHE A 183 -25.05 -5.69 -8.04
CA PHE A 183 -25.04 -6.57 -6.87
C PHE A 183 -26.15 -7.62 -6.90
N SER A 184 -27.34 -7.26 -7.40
CA SER A 184 -28.52 -8.14 -7.43
C SER A 184 -28.37 -9.42 -8.25
N VAL A 185 -27.34 -9.50 -9.11
CA VAL A 185 -27.06 -10.65 -9.97
C VAL A 185 -25.81 -11.44 -9.55
N MET A 186 -25.16 -11.04 -8.46
CA MET A 186 -23.98 -11.75 -7.95
C MET A 186 -24.39 -13.00 -7.15
N ASN A 187 -23.53 -14.04 -7.14
CA ASN A 187 -23.76 -15.24 -6.35
C ASN A 187 -23.30 -15.03 -4.89
N PRO A 188 -24.19 -15.06 -3.89
CA PRO A 188 -23.81 -14.95 -2.47
C PRO A 188 -23.00 -16.15 -1.96
N CYS A 189 -22.96 -17.25 -2.72
CA CYS A 189 -22.44 -18.54 -2.31
C CYS A 189 -21.30 -19.05 -3.21
N ALA A 190 -20.53 -18.15 -3.82
CA ALA A 190 -19.37 -18.53 -4.65
C ALA A 190 -18.41 -19.48 -3.91
N ALA A 191 -17.86 -20.48 -4.59
CA ALA A 191 -16.97 -21.47 -3.97
C ALA A 191 -15.52 -20.97 -3.87
N GLU A 192 -15.15 -20.07 -4.77
CA GLU A 192 -13.82 -19.45 -4.86
C GLU A 192 -13.74 -18.18 -4.01
N LEU A 193 -12.63 -18.04 -3.29
CA LEU A 193 -12.42 -16.98 -2.31
C LEU A 193 -12.48 -15.58 -2.93
N GLU A 194 -11.90 -15.35 -4.11
CA GLU A 194 -11.91 -14.05 -4.76
C GLU A 194 -13.33 -13.64 -5.18
N ALA A 195 -14.11 -14.57 -5.73
CA ALA A 195 -15.49 -14.30 -6.11
C ALA A 195 -16.39 -14.05 -4.88
N ASP A 196 -16.26 -14.84 -3.82
CA ASP A 196 -16.98 -14.62 -2.55
C ASP A 196 -16.61 -13.27 -1.92
N THR A 197 -15.31 -12.97 -1.89
CA THR A 197 -14.79 -11.70 -1.38
C THR A 197 -15.39 -10.51 -2.13
N GLU A 198 -15.46 -10.58 -3.46
CA GLU A 198 -16.05 -9.54 -4.30
C GLU A 198 -17.53 -9.32 -3.98
N TYR A 199 -18.28 -10.37 -3.65
CA TYR A 199 -19.66 -10.26 -3.16
C TYR A 199 -19.72 -9.58 -1.79
N ARG A 200 -19.01 -10.12 -0.80
CA ARG A 200 -19.04 -9.62 0.60
C ARG A 200 -18.63 -8.17 0.71
N LEU A 201 -17.54 -7.82 0.03
CA LEU A 201 -17.03 -6.46 0.04
C LEU A 201 -18.02 -5.50 -0.60
N SER A 202 -18.61 -5.86 -1.74
CA SER A 202 -19.65 -5.05 -2.39
C SER A 202 -20.90 -4.89 -1.51
N ALA A 203 -21.35 -5.98 -0.86
CA ALA A 203 -22.46 -5.95 0.09
C ALA A 203 -22.19 -5.00 1.27
N ALA A 204 -20.95 -5.01 1.78
CA ALA A 204 -20.52 -4.12 2.85
C ALA A 204 -20.46 -2.65 2.41
N VAL A 205 -19.92 -2.35 1.22
CA VAL A 205 -19.90 -0.95 0.72
C VAL A 205 -21.32 -0.42 0.50
N ILE A 206 -22.24 -1.24 -0.03
CA ILE A 206 -23.66 -0.86 -0.13
C ILE A 206 -24.25 -0.58 1.26
N ALA A 207 -24.01 -1.46 2.23
CA ALA A 207 -24.48 -1.28 3.61
C ALA A 207 -23.97 0.03 4.23
N ILE A 208 -22.70 0.37 4.02
CA ILE A 208 -22.12 1.65 4.45
C ILE A 208 -22.82 2.82 3.76
N SER A 209 -23.07 2.75 2.44
CA SER A 209 -23.80 3.82 1.74
C SER A 209 -25.23 4.02 2.23
N GLU A 210 -25.86 2.95 2.73
CA GLU A 210 -27.21 2.95 3.31
C GLU A 210 -27.22 3.30 4.82
N ARG A 211 -26.05 3.63 5.37
CA ARG A 211 -25.84 3.91 6.79
C ARG A 211 -26.19 2.76 7.73
N ASP A 212 -25.99 1.52 7.29
CA ASP A 212 -26.19 0.30 8.07
C ASP A 212 -24.84 -0.39 8.40
N PRO A 213 -24.13 0.08 9.44
CA PRO A 213 -22.84 -0.48 9.81
C PRO A 213 -22.94 -1.92 10.34
N GLY A 214 -24.08 -2.30 10.93
CA GLY A 214 -24.30 -3.65 11.44
C GLY A 214 -24.30 -4.67 10.30
N ARG A 215 -24.99 -4.37 9.19
CA ARG A 215 -24.98 -5.21 8.00
C ARG A 215 -23.61 -5.24 7.32
N ALA A 216 -22.84 -4.15 7.35
CA ALA A 216 -21.46 -4.16 6.86
C ALA A 216 -20.58 -5.15 7.65
N LEU A 217 -20.67 -5.14 8.99
CA LEU A 217 -19.94 -6.06 9.86
C LEU A 217 -20.43 -7.51 9.75
N GLN A 218 -21.71 -7.74 9.44
CA GLN A 218 -22.21 -9.08 9.15
C GLN A 218 -21.49 -9.73 7.96
N TRP A 219 -21.17 -8.95 6.92
CA TRP A 219 -20.50 -9.45 5.71
C TRP A 219 -18.98 -9.56 5.86
N LEU A 220 -18.35 -8.58 6.53
CA LEU A 220 -16.88 -8.53 6.70
C LEU A 220 -16.36 -9.21 7.97
N GLY A 221 -17.26 -9.54 8.91
CA GLY A 221 -16.91 -9.95 10.26
C GLY A 221 -16.47 -8.79 11.15
N PRO A 222 -16.58 -8.94 12.49
CA PRO A 222 -16.22 -7.90 13.46
C PRO A 222 -14.71 -7.65 13.57
N GLN A 223 -13.88 -8.58 13.13
CA GLN A 223 -12.42 -8.47 13.17
C GLN A 223 -11.81 -9.10 11.91
N LYS A 224 -10.51 -8.88 11.71
CA LYS A 224 -9.74 -9.59 10.69
C LYS A 224 -9.88 -11.11 10.88
N ASP A 225 -9.89 -11.87 9.79
CA ASP A 225 -9.98 -13.34 9.75
C ASP A 225 -11.28 -13.98 10.27
N ALA A 226 -12.22 -13.20 10.83
CA ALA A 226 -13.53 -13.71 11.23
C ALA A 226 -14.30 -14.29 10.02
N VAL A 227 -14.16 -13.63 8.87
CA VAL A 227 -14.66 -14.04 7.57
C VAL A 227 -13.46 -14.06 6.60
N PRO A 228 -13.28 -15.11 5.79
CA PRO A 228 -12.21 -15.16 4.78
C PRO A 228 -12.40 -14.07 3.75
N ILE A 229 -11.35 -13.30 3.50
CA ILE A 229 -11.32 -12.23 2.51
C ILE A 229 -10.01 -12.41 1.74
N ALA A 230 -10.06 -12.32 0.41
CA ALA A 230 -8.87 -12.46 -0.41
C ALA A 230 -7.86 -11.33 -0.11
N ASP A 231 -6.59 -11.69 0.09
CA ASP A 231 -5.46 -10.81 0.41
C ASP A 231 -5.46 -9.49 -0.41
N SER A 232 -5.77 -9.58 -1.70
CA SER A 232 -5.74 -8.46 -2.65
C SER A 232 -6.64 -7.27 -2.27
N VAL A 233 -7.68 -7.49 -1.46
CA VAL A 233 -8.63 -6.45 -1.03
C VAL A 233 -8.79 -6.39 0.49
N ASP A 234 -7.93 -7.10 1.22
CA ASP A 234 -8.01 -7.28 2.66
C ASP A 234 -7.87 -5.94 3.40
N ALA A 235 -6.95 -5.10 2.94
CA ALA A 235 -6.75 -3.77 3.48
C ALA A 235 -7.96 -2.84 3.21
N MET A 236 -8.62 -2.98 2.05
CA MET A 236 -9.85 -2.24 1.75
C MET A 236 -11.01 -2.70 2.65
N ALA A 237 -11.15 -4.02 2.88
CA ALA A 237 -12.12 -4.57 3.81
C ALA A 237 -11.89 -4.05 5.25
N SER A 238 -10.63 -3.95 5.70
CA SER A 238 -10.29 -3.36 6.99
C SER A 238 -10.69 -1.89 7.12
N VAL A 239 -10.54 -1.08 6.07
CA VAL A 239 -11.03 0.32 6.07
C VAL A 239 -12.55 0.38 6.22
N PHE A 240 -13.30 -0.45 5.49
CA PHE A 240 -14.76 -0.49 5.62
C PHE A 240 -15.22 -1.02 6.98
N ARG A 241 -14.52 -2.01 7.54
CA ARG A 241 -14.75 -2.51 8.90
C ARG A 241 -14.52 -1.43 9.95
N ALA A 242 -13.39 -0.71 9.87
CA ALA A 242 -13.09 0.41 10.75
C ALA A 242 -14.15 1.51 10.66
N HIS A 243 -14.58 1.86 9.43
CA HIS A 243 -15.62 2.87 9.25
C HIS A 243 -16.97 2.42 9.81
N ALA A 244 -17.33 1.14 9.70
CA ALA A 244 -18.54 0.62 10.34
C ALA A 244 -18.52 0.80 11.86
N TYR A 245 -17.38 0.52 12.52
CA TYR A 245 -17.21 0.79 13.96
C TYR A 245 -17.29 2.27 14.30
N GLU A 246 -16.71 3.14 13.46
CA GLU A 246 -16.80 4.59 13.64
C GLU A 246 -18.26 5.08 13.56
N MET A 247 -19.04 4.58 12.59
CA MET A 247 -20.46 4.90 12.46
C MET A 247 -21.29 4.44 13.66
N MET A 248 -20.86 3.39 14.35
CA MET A 248 -21.45 2.91 15.61
C MET A 248 -20.95 3.70 16.84
N GLY A 249 -20.12 4.72 16.67
CA GLY A 249 -19.53 5.52 17.75
C GLY A 249 -18.30 4.91 18.40
N ASN A 250 -17.83 3.75 17.95
CA ASN A 250 -16.64 3.08 18.50
C ASN A 250 -15.36 3.49 17.75
N VAL A 251 -14.97 4.76 17.94
CA VAL A 251 -13.78 5.35 17.30
C VAL A 251 -12.49 4.63 17.71
N GLN A 252 -12.42 4.09 18.94
CA GLN A 252 -11.25 3.36 19.42
C GLN A 252 -11.05 2.03 18.67
N ALA A 253 -12.11 1.23 18.49
CA ALA A 253 -12.02 0.00 17.70
C ALA A 253 -11.68 0.29 16.24
N ALA A 254 -12.27 1.34 15.66
CA ALA A 254 -11.95 1.79 14.31
C ALA A 254 -10.45 2.12 14.16
N ALA A 255 -9.89 2.92 15.08
CA ALA A 255 -8.47 3.27 15.07
C ALA A 255 -7.56 2.04 15.25
N GLN A 256 -7.96 1.06 16.07
CA GLN A 256 -7.20 -0.18 16.25
C GLN A 256 -7.18 -1.03 14.98
N ILE A 257 -8.31 -1.16 14.26
CA ILE A 257 -8.36 -1.87 12.98
C ILE A 257 -7.49 -1.17 11.93
N LEU A 258 -7.50 0.17 11.88
CA LEU A 258 -6.66 0.91 10.94
C LEU A 258 -5.16 0.67 11.19
N ARG A 259 -4.72 0.43 12.43
CA ARG A 259 -3.31 0.09 12.75
C ARG A 259 -2.85 -1.22 12.12
N GLU A 260 -3.78 -2.10 11.73
CA GLU A 260 -3.46 -3.36 11.05
C GLU A 260 -3.25 -3.18 9.54
N LEU A 261 -3.47 -1.98 8.99
CA LEU A 261 -3.20 -1.70 7.59
C LEU A 261 -1.70 -1.84 7.30
N PRO A 262 -1.32 -2.50 6.18
CA PRO A 262 0.10 -2.69 5.82
C PRO A 262 0.89 -1.39 5.72
N THR A 263 0.27 -0.34 5.17
CA THR A 263 0.88 0.99 5.04
C THR A 263 -0.16 2.09 5.27
N PRO A 264 0.25 3.28 5.77
CA PRO A 264 -0.67 4.39 6.04
C PRO A 264 -1.29 5.02 4.79
N GLU A 265 -0.72 4.82 3.61
CA GLU A 265 -1.22 5.33 2.33
C GLU A 265 -2.51 4.62 1.87
N ILE A 266 -2.80 3.44 2.41
CA ILE A 266 -3.98 2.67 2.01
C ILE A 266 -5.26 3.41 2.40
N LEU A 267 -5.32 4.01 3.59
CA LEU A 267 -6.50 4.76 4.04
C LEU A 267 -6.86 5.90 3.06
N PRO A 268 -5.96 6.86 2.75
CA PRO A 268 -6.28 7.92 1.80
C PRO A 268 -6.54 7.40 0.38
N MET A 269 -5.91 6.30 -0.04
CA MET A 269 -6.20 5.67 -1.33
C MET A 269 -7.65 5.14 -1.40
N VAL A 270 -8.12 4.47 -0.35
CA VAL A 270 -9.50 3.98 -0.27
C VAL A 270 -10.49 5.15 -0.12
N GLN A 271 -10.17 6.17 0.68
CA GLN A 271 -10.97 7.39 0.80
C GLN A 271 -11.12 8.11 -0.55
N ALA A 272 -10.02 8.27 -1.31
CA ALA A 272 -10.03 8.89 -2.63
C ALA A 272 -10.85 8.09 -3.65
N ARG A 273 -10.93 6.76 -3.48
CA ARG A 273 -11.77 5.90 -4.30
C ARG A 273 -13.26 6.05 -3.98
N PHE A 274 -13.64 6.38 -2.75
CA PHE A 274 -15.03 6.53 -2.32
C PHE A 274 -15.29 7.87 -1.61
N PRO A 275 -15.11 9.01 -2.31
CA PRO A 275 -15.14 10.33 -1.66
C PRO A 275 -16.50 10.65 -1.03
N GLY A 276 -17.59 10.12 -1.59
CA GLY A 276 -18.95 10.33 -1.07
C GLY A 276 -19.29 9.60 0.23
N LEU A 277 -18.46 8.65 0.68
CA LEU A 277 -18.75 7.84 1.88
C LEU A 277 -18.17 8.42 3.17
N GLY A 278 -17.24 9.38 3.10
CA GLY A 278 -16.63 9.97 4.31
C GLY A 278 -15.91 8.95 5.18
N LEU A 279 -15.24 7.97 4.57
CA LEU A 279 -14.65 6.82 5.27
C LEU A 279 -13.65 7.24 6.35
N CYS A 280 -13.84 6.73 7.57
CA CYS A 280 -12.96 6.92 8.73
C CYS A 280 -12.58 8.39 9.02
N ALA A 281 -13.53 9.33 8.91
CA ALA A 281 -13.25 10.75 9.06
C ALA A 281 -12.74 11.11 10.47
N SER A 282 -13.18 10.39 11.51
CA SER A 282 -12.79 10.67 12.90
C SER A 282 -11.58 9.85 13.35
N SER A 283 -11.57 8.56 13.04
CA SER A 283 -10.54 7.60 13.40
C SER A 283 -9.28 7.72 12.54
N GLY A 284 -9.40 8.24 11.31
CA GLY A 284 -8.27 8.44 10.40
C GLY A 284 -7.20 9.38 10.98
N GLY A 285 -7.61 10.47 11.64
CA GLY A 285 -6.67 11.39 12.29
C GLY A 285 -5.86 10.73 13.41
N ALA A 286 -6.53 9.96 14.27
CA ALA A 286 -5.87 9.21 15.35
C ALA A 286 -4.93 8.13 14.80
N TYR A 287 -5.34 7.43 13.73
CA TYR A 287 -4.50 6.47 13.02
C TYR A 287 -3.24 7.11 12.45
N THR A 288 -3.35 8.19 11.68
CA THR A 288 -2.21 8.90 11.07
C THR A 288 -1.27 9.46 12.12
N GLN A 289 -1.78 10.00 13.23
CA GLN A 289 -0.94 10.46 14.33
C GLN A 289 -0.17 9.31 14.99
N ALA A 290 -0.84 8.18 15.25
CA ALA A 290 -0.22 7.02 15.86
C ALA A 290 0.88 6.42 14.96
N THR A 291 0.62 6.23 13.66
CA THR A 291 1.62 5.71 12.71
C THR A 291 2.78 6.67 12.53
N THR A 292 2.53 7.99 12.52
CA THR A 292 3.60 9.00 12.48
C THR A 292 4.47 8.95 13.75
N GLN A 293 3.85 8.77 14.93
CA GLN A 293 4.57 8.65 16.19
C GLN A 293 5.38 7.35 16.29
N GLU A 294 4.81 6.22 15.86
CA GLU A 294 5.53 4.93 15.80
C GLU A 294 6.66 4.95 14.78
N GLY A 295 6.44 5.54 13.61
CA GLY A 295 7.50 5.78 12.64
C GLY A 295 8.61 6.62 13.28
N ALA A 296 8.25 7.74 13.91
CA ALA A 296 9.20 8.61 14.62
C ALA A 296 9.98 7.87 15.71
N SER A 297 9.34 7.01 16.51
CA SER A 297 10.03 6.23 17.55
C SER A 297 10.97 5.18 16.96
N ARG A 298 10.58 4.49 15.89
CA ARG A 298 11.41 3.48 15.20
C ARG A 298 12.67 4.08 14.59
N ALA A 299 12.63 5.24 13.95
CA ALA A 299 13.89 5.82 13.49
C ALA A 299 14.63 6.61 14.55
N ALA A 300 13.96 7.11 15.59
CA ALA A 300 14.69 7.58 16.77
C ALA A 300 15.53 6.44 17.36
N SER A 301 14.99 5.23 17.45
CA SER A 301 15.76 4.06 17.91
C SER A 301 16.86 3.68 16.92
N GLN A 302 16.58 3.57 15.61
CA GLN A 302 17.61 3.23 14.62
C GLN A 302 18.74 4.27 14.50
N ALA A 303 18.41 5.57 14.48
CA ALA A 303 19.40 6.64 14.41
C ALA A 303 20.19 6.78 15.71
N SER A 304 19.57 6.49 16.86
CA SER A 304 20.27 6.50 18.14
C SER A 304 21.15 5.27 18.33
N ASN A 305 20.78 4.10 17.82
CA ASN A 305 21.41 2.84 18.22
C ASN A 305 22.90 2.79 17.89
N VAL A 306 23.34 3.23 16.71
CA VAL A 306 24.77 3.16 16.36
C VAL A 306 25.57 4.18 17.19
N GLY A 307 25.20 5.46 17.16
CA GLY A 307 25.94 6.50 17.88
C GLY A 307 25.87 6.38 19.40
N CYS A 308 24.73 5.91 19.94
CA CYS A 308 24.53 5.69 21.37
C CYS A 308 25.25 4.42 21.84
N LEU A 309 25.28 3.34 21.06
CA LEU A 309 26.03 2.14 21.40
C LEU A 309 27.53 2.42 21.40
N PHE A 310 28.06 3.07 20.37
CA PHE A 310 29.47 3.51 20.36
C PHE A 310 29.75 4.44 21.54
N GLY A 311 28.92 5.47 21.75
CA GLY A 311 29.07 6.37 22.89
C GLY A 311 29.07 5.64 24.24
N ALA A 312 28.18 4.67 24.42
CA ALA A 312 28.10 3.85 25.63
C ALA A 312 29.31 2.94 25.83
N ILE A 313 29.83 2.31 24.76
CA ILE A 313 31.05 1.50 24.82
C ILE A 313 32.25 2.36 25.23
N PHE A 314 32.45 3.51 24.57
CA PHE A 314 33.54 4.44 24.89
C PHE A 314 33.44 4.98 26.31
N MET A 315 32.23 5.33 26.77
CA MET A 315 32.01 5.72 28.17
C MET A 315 32.32 4.59 29.14
N MET A 316 31.86 3.37 28.88
CA MET A 316 32.10 2.22 29.75
C MET A 316 33.59 1.88 29.84
N VAL A 317 34.29 1.81 28.71
CA VAL A 317 35.74 1.55 28.67
C VAL A 317 36.50 2.67 29.38
N GLY A 318 36.14 3.93 29.09
CA GLY A 318 36.75 5.09 29.74
C GLY A 318 36.53 5.09 31.26
N PHE A 319 35.33 4.74 31.70
CA PHE A 319 34.98 4.63 33.12
C PHE A 319 35.76 3.50 33.81
N ILE A 320 35.87 2.31 33.20
CA ILE A 320 36.66 1.21 33.74
C ILE A 320 38.13 1.62 33.89
N MET A 321 38.70 2.26 32.86
CA MET A 321 40.09 2.76 32.92
C MET A 321 40.29 3.83 33.99
N LEU A 322 39.31 4.72 34.19
CA LEU A 322 39.33 5.70 35.28
C LEU A 322 39.32 5.02 36.66
N VAL A 323 38.46 4.02 36.86
CA VAL A 323 38.37 3.27 38.12
C VAL A 323 39.65 2.50 38.40
N VAL A 324 40.20 1.81 37.39
CA VAL A 324 41.47 1.07 37.50
C VAL A 324 42.62 2.03 37.80
N GLY A 325 42.73 3.13 37.05
CA GLY A 325 43.77 4.14 37.27
C GLY A 325 43.70 4.77 38.67
N ALA A 326 42.48 5.11 39.13
CA ALA A 326 42.27 5.62 40.49
C ALA A 326 42.61 4.56 41.56
N GLY A 327 42.24 3.30 41.34
CA GLY A 327 42.56 2.21 42.25
C GLY A 327 44.07 1.98 42.39
N ILE A 328 44.81 1.99 41.28
CA ILE A 328 46.27 1.89 41.28
C ILE A 328 46.87 3.08 42.06
N PHE A 329 46.44 4.31 41.74
CA PHE A 329 46.93 5.53 42.37
C PHE A 329 46.67 5.59 43.89
N ILE A 330 45.53 5.07 44.35
CA ILE A 330 45.23 4.97 45.80
C ILE A 330 46.12 3.89 46.45
N SER A 331 46.36 2.77 45.76
CA SER A 331 47.14 1.65 46.31
C SER A 331 48.65 1.90 46.38
N SER A 332 49.20 2.78 45.54
CA SER A 332 50.63 3.14 45.51
C SER A 332 51.03 4.16 46.58
N GLY A 333 50.10 4.63 47.42
CA GLY A 333 50.42 5.40 48.62
C GLY A 333 50.90 6.84 48.35
N PHE A 334 50.54 7.43 47.20
CA PHE A 334 50.88 8.81 46.82
C PHE A 334 52.39 9.11 46.75
N ASP A 335 53.23 8.12 46.47
CA ASP A 335 54.68 8.33 46.33
C ASP A 335 55.04 8.86 44.93
N LEU A 336 54.85 10.18 44.75
CA LEU A 336 55.09 10.92 43.50
C LEU A 336 56.56 10.92 43.06
N GLU A 337 57.50 10.55 43.93
CA GLU A 337 58.93 10.46 43.60
C GLU A 337 59.31 9.12 42.96
N SER A 338 58.41 8.12 42.98
CA SER A 338 58.68 6.84 42.36
C SER A 338 58.78 6.97 40.83
N PRO A 339 59.79 6.39 40.17
CA PRO A 339 59.90 6.35 38.70
C PRO A 339 58.67 5.73 38.01
N GLY A 340 57.79 5.06 38.75
CA GLY A 340 56.54 4.47 38.28
C GLY A 340 55.34 5.43 38.22
N ALA A 341 55.39 6.60 38.89
CA ALA A 341 54.25 7.52 39.01
C ALA A 341 53.74 8.04 37.65
N ILE A 342 54.61 8.18 36.65
CA ILE A 342 54.22 8.58 35.28
C ILE A 342 53.42 7.47 34.59
N GLY A 343 53.73 6.19 34.87
CA GLY A 343 53.00 5.04 34.33
C GLY A 343 51.59 4.91 34.88
N GLU A 344 51.35 5.36 36.12
CA GLU A 344 50.06 5.25 36.81
C GLU A 344 49.04 6.31 36.37
N ILE A 345 49.48 7.46 35.88
CA ILE A 345 48.60 8.55 35.40
C ILE A 345 48.05 8.25 34.00
N ILE A 346 48.75 7.46 33.20
CA ILE A 346 48.39 7.18 31.79
C ILE A 346 47.00 6.51 31.65
N PRO A 347 46.66 5.45 32.41
CA PRO A 347 45.33 4.81 32.30
C PRO A 347 44.18 5.75 32.67
N ALA A 348 44.34 6.56 33.73
CA ALA A 348 43.32 7.51 34.15
C ALA A 348 43.13 8.64 33.12
N GLY A 349 44.24 9.15 32.56
CA GLY A 349 44.22 10.16 31.50
C GLY A 349 43.51 9.66 30.23
N ILE A 350 43.87 8.47 29.76
CA ILE A 350 43.21 7.82 28.61
C ILE A 350 41.73 7.58 28.93
N GLY A 351 41.42 7.05 30.12
CA GLY A 351 40.04 6.78 30.54
C GLY A 351 39.15 8.03 30.49
N SER A 352 39.65 9.17 30.95
CA SER A 352 38.95 10.47 30.87
C SER A 352 38.64 10.89 29.44
N VAL A 353 39.59 10.73 28.52
CA VAL A 353 39.39 11.04 27.09
C VAL A 353 38.33 10.14 26.46
N PHE A 354 38.40 8.82 26.69
CA PHE A 354 37.40 7.88 26.18
C PHE A 354 36.00 8.18 26.75
N PHE A 355 35.92 8.50 28.05
CA PHE A 355 34.66 8.84 28.71
C PHE A 355 34.02 10.10 28.12
N THR A 356 34.81 11.16 27.96
CA THR A 356 34.33 12.44 27.40
C THR A 356 33.92 12.31 25.94
N ILE A 357 34.69 11.61 25.11
CA ILE A 357 34.32 11.30 23.71
C ILE A 357 33.01 10.50 23.67
N GLY A 358 32.88 9.48 24.51
CA GLY A 358 31.69 8.65 24.61
C GLY A 358 30.45 9.48 24.99
N LEU A 359 30.57 10.34 25.99
CA LEU A 359 29.49 11.21 26.47
C LEU A 359 29.05 12.20 25.39
N VAL A 360 29.99 12.91 24.76
CA VAL A 360 29.69 13.87 23.69
C VAL A 360 29.02 13.17 22.50
N SER A 361 29.51 12.00 22.12
CA SER A 361 28.93 11.20 21.02
C SER A 361 27.50 10.77 21.35
N MET A 362 27.24 10.32 22.57
CA MET A 362 25.91 9.93 23.04
C MET A 362 24.94 11.11 23.07
N LEU A 363 25.38 12.27 23.57
CA LEU A 363 24.57 13.49 23.63
C LEU A 363 24.22 14.00 22.22
N ARG A 364 25.20 14.00 21.29
CA ARG A 364 24.98 14.37 19.89
C ARG A 364 24.02 13.40 19.18
N ALA A 365 24.18 12.10 19.41
CA ALA A 365 23.29 11.08 18.85
C ALA A 365 21.84 11.26 19.35
N ARG A 366 21.66 11.50 20.66
CA ARG A 366 20.34 11.79 21.25
C ARG A 366 19.73 13.09 20.70
N ALA A 367 20.53 14.15 20.55
CA ALA A 367 20.06 15.41 19.98
C ALA A 367 19.63 15.24 18.51
N ALA A 368 20.42 14.52 17.71
CA ALA A 368 20.08 14.20 16.32
C ALA A 368 18.81 13.33 16.22
N ALA A 369 18.64 12.33 17.09
CA ALA A 369 17.43 11.50 17.12
C ALA A 369 16.18 12.31 17.51
N LYS A 370 16.27 13.18 18.52
CA LYS A 370 15.19 14.10 18.89
C LYS A 370 14.85 15.07 17.75
N ARG A 371 15.86 15.59 17.05
CA ARG A 371 15.68 16.47 15.89
C ARG A 371 14.96 15.75 14.76
N ALA A 372 15.40 14.54 14.39
CA ALA A 372 14.76 13.73 13.35
C ALA A 372 13.30 13.41 13.70
N ALA A 373 13.01 13.02 14.96
CA ALA A 373 11.65 12.77 15.42
C ALA A 373 10.77 14.04 15.37
N TRP A 374 11.36 15.20 15.68
CA TRP A 374 10.68 16.48 15.57
C TRP A 374 10.36 16.85 14.11
N ILE A 375 11.30 16.67 13.17
CA ILE A 375 11.06 16.91 11.74
C ILE A 375 9.98 15.97 11.19
N ARG A 376 9.82 14.74 11.70
CA ARG A 376 8.72 13.85 11.27
C ARG A 376 7.35 14.37 11.64
N THR A 377 7.25 14.98 12.82
CA THR A 377 5.98 15.43 13.37
C THR A 377 5.62 16.85 12.91
N HIS A 378 6.61 17.73 12.77
CA HIS A 378 6.42 19.16 12.49
C HIS A 378 7.00 19.61 11.14
N GLY A 379 7.72 18.73 10.43
CA GLY A 379 8.35 19.07 9.16
C GLY A 379 7.32 19.26 8.05
N ILE A 380 7.67 20.12 7.09
CA ILE A 380 6.87 20.41 5.91
C ILE A 380 6.99 19.22 4.96
N ALA A 381 5.87 18.58 4.64
CA ALA A 381 5.83 17.49 3.67
C ALA A 381 6.05 18.03 2.25
N LEU A 382 7.10 17.55 1.59
CA LEU A 382 7.53 17.97 0.25
C LEU A 382 7.83 16.74 -0.60
N THR A 383 7.96 16.95 -1.91
CA THR A 383 8.45 15.94 -2.85
C THR A 383 9.77 16.39 -3.43
N GLY A 384 10.72 15.48 -3.57
CA GLY A 384 12.00 15.76 -4.18
C GLY A 384 12.49 14.63 -5.07
N ARG A 385 13.33 14.95 -6.05
CA ARG A 385 13.96 13.96 -6.92
C ARG A 385 15.39 13.73 -6.47
N ILE A 386 15.79 12.47 -6.29
CA ILE A 386 17.17 12.13 -5.93
C ILE A 386 18.07 12.45 -7.13
N ALA A 387 18.91 13.47 -7.01
CA ALA A 387 19.77 13.93 -8.09
C ALA A 387 21.07 13.12 -8.16
N ARG A 388 21.70 12.87 -7.01
CA ARG A 388 22.97 12.14 -6.91
C ARG A 388 23.18 11.51 -5.54
N ALA A 389 24.08 10.54 -5.48
CA ALA A 389 24.53 9.90 -4.25
C ALA A 389 26.06 10.01 -4.15
N GLU A 390 26.55 10.54 -3.04
CA GLU A 390 27.97 10.80 -2.81
C GLU A 390 28.47 10.00 -1.59
N PRO A 391 29.63 9.32 -1.67
CA PRO A 391 30.20 8.64 -0.51
C PRO A 391 30.63 9.66 0.54
N THR A 392 30.27 9.41 1.80
CA THR A 392 30.69 10.29 2.92
C THR A 392 32.09 9.99 3.45
N GLY A 393 32.72 8.92 2.97
CA GLY A 393 33.97 8.37 3.49
C GLY A 393 33.80 7.45 4.71
N THR A 394 32.62 7.38 5.31
CA THR A 394 32.32 6.45 6.41
C THR A 394 31.78 5.12 5.88
N ARG A 395 32.24 4.00 6.45
CA ARG A 395 31.70 2.65 6.17
C ARG A 395 31.28 1.97 7.48
N ILE A 396 30.17 1.25 7.47
CA ILE A 396 29.68 0.44 8.59
C ILE A 396 29.46 -0.98 8.06
N ASN A 397 30.17 -1.97 8.61
CA ASN A 397 30.11 -3.35 8.12
C ASN A 397 30.38 -3.49 6.61
N ASN A 398 31.43 -2.80 6.11
CA ASN A 398 31.78 -2.67 4.69
C ASN A 398 30.77 -1.95 3.79
N GLU A 399 29.59 -1.59 4.29
CA GLU A 399 28.61 -0.80 3.57
C GLU A 399 28.93 0.70 3.69
N PRO A 400 28.98 1.47 2.59
CA PRO A 400 29.26 2.89 2.64
C PRO A 400 28.05 3.67 3.16
N VAL A 401 28.31 4.69 3.99
CA VAL A 401 27.32 5.72 4.29
C VAL A 401 27.33 6.72 3.13
N LEU A 402 26.20 6.83 2.44
CA LEU A 402 26.04 7.71 1.29
C LEU A 402 25.24 8.96 1.68
N ARG A 403 25.62 10.11 1.11
CA ARG A 403 24.87 11.36 1.13
C ARG A 403 24.06 11.45 -0.15
N PHE A 404 22.74 11.39 -0.03
CA PHE A 404 21.83 11.61 -1.15
C PHE A 404 21.54 13.09 -1.26
N VAL A 405 21.79 13.67 -2.43
CA VAL A 405 21.38 15.05 -2.74
C VAL A 405 20.06 14.97 -3.48
N VAL A 406 19.07 15.67 -2.94
CA VAL A 406 17.69 15.67 -3.43
C VAL A 406 17.34 17.08 -3.89
N GLN A 407 16.82 17.19 -5.11
CA GLN A 407 16.23 18.42 -5.61
C GLN A 407 14.77 18.47 -5.14
N VAL A 408 14.51 19.22 -4.09
CA VAL A 408 13.19 19.32 -3.44
C VAL A 408 12.41 20.47 -4.05
N GLN A 409 11.12 20.25 -4.36
CA GLN A 409 10.22 21.34 -4.75
C GLN A 409 9.66 22.01 -3.49
N GLY A 410 10.25 23.15 -3.11
CA GLY A 410 9.86 23.92 -1.93
C GLY A 410 8.88 25.07 -2.21
N PRO A 411 8.34 25.68 -1.14
CA PRO A 411 7.44 26.84 -1.26
C PRO A 411 8.11 28.09 -1.86
N GLN A 412 9.45 28.17 -1.84
CA GLN A 412 10.24 29.28 -2.41
C GLN A 412 10.90 28.91 -3.75
N GLY A 413 10.49 27.78 -4.35
CA GLY A 413 11.11 27.21 -5.55
C GLY A 413 11.96 25.97 -5.24
N PRO A 414 12.57 25.38 -6.29
CA PRO A 414 13.38 24.17 -6.14
C PRO A 414 14.70 24.48 -5.42
N TYR A 415 15.09 23.64 -4.48
CA TYR A 415 16.35 23.76 -3.74
C TYR A 415 17.02 22.41 -3.53
N GLU A 416 18.34 22.40 -3.31
CA GLU A 416 19.07 21.18 -2.96
C GLU A 416 19.03 20.94 -1.45
N ALA A 417 18.70 19.70 -1.07
CA ALA A 417 18.78 19.21 0.29
C ALA A 417 19.55 17.89 0.31
N SER A 418 19.99 17.45 1.50
CA SER A 418 20.66 16.16 1.58
C SER A 418 20.33 15.38 2.83
N PHE A 419 20.33 14.05 2.71
CA PHE A 419 20.24 13.13 3.84
C PHE A 419 21.30 12.04 3.72
N LYS A 420 21.65 11.41 4.85
CA LYS A 420 22.62 10.32 4.90
C LYS A 420 21.90 8.99 5.12
N ARG A 421 22.29 7.95 4.38
CA ARG A 421 21.76 6.59 4.57
C ARG A 421 22.86 5.55 4.34
N LEU A 422 22.87 4.52 5.17
CA LEU A 422 23.72 3.34 4.99
C LEU A 422 23.04 2.44 3.95
N MET A 423 23.66 2.27 2.78
CA MET A 423 23.17 1.33 1.77
C MET A 423 24.29 0.95 0.80
N ASN A 424 24.11 -0.18 0.11
CA ASN A 424 25.05 -0.58 -0.92
C ASN A 424 24.92 0.32 -2.17
N MET A 425 26.00 0.40 -2.96
CA MET A 425 26.05 1.25 -4.15
C MET A 425 25.03 0.85 -5.23
N MET A 426 24.65 -0.43 -5.30
CA MET A 426 23.70 -0.93 -6.30
C MET A 426 22.27 -0.47 -6.01
N GLN A 427 21.86 -0.49 -4.73
CA GLN A 427 20.60 0.08 -4.24
C GLN A 427 20.59 1.60 -4.38
N ALA A 428 21.72 2.26 -4.11
CA ALA A 428 21.83 3.70 -4.30
C ALA A 428 21.61 4.10 -5.76
N ALA A 429 22.18 3.34 -6.71
CA ALA A 429 22.01 3.58 -8.14
C ALA A 429 20.54 3.46 -8.57
N SER A 430 19.77 2.52 -8.02
CA SER A 430 18.35 2.38 -8.37
C SER A 430 17.47 3.50 -7.81
N MET A 431 17.91 4.19 -6.75
CA MET A 431 17.22 5.34 -6.17
C MET A 431 17.46 6.65 -6.93
N ILE A 432 18.58 6.79 -7.64
CA ILE A 432 18.88 8.02 -8.40
C ILE A 432 17.80 8.23 -9.48
N GLY A 433 17.28 9.45 -9.53
CA GLY A 433 16.21 9.85 -10.43
C GLY A 433 14.80 9.55 -9.92
N GLN A 434 14.64 8.76 -8.84
CA GLN A 434 13.34 8.53 -8.23
C GLN A 434 12.80 9.77 -7.52
N THR A 435 11.48 9.95 -7.54
CA THR A 435 10.80 10.96 -6.73
C THR A 435 10.50 10.35 -5.37
N VAL A 436 10.93 11.03 -4.33
CA VAL A 436 10.76 10.63 -2.93
C VAL A 436 9.98 11.67 -2.17
N ARG A 437 9.20 11.22 -1.18
CA ARG A 437 8.55 12.10 -0.22
C ARG A 437 9.54 12.40 0.91
N VAL A 438 9.64 13.67 1.26
CA VAL A 438 10.56 14.14 2.28
C VAL A 438 9.85 15.09 3.23
N ARG A 439 10.30 15.16 4.47
CA ARG A 439 9.95 16.24 5.38
C ARG A 439 11.14 17.15 5.59
N ALA A 440 10.96 18.43 5.31
CA ALA A 440 11.96 19.46 5.56
C ALA A 440 11.71 20.14 6.91
N ASP A 441 12.79 20.47 7.61
CA ASP A 441 12.72 21.32 8.80
C ASP A 441 12.24 22.73 8.38
N PRO A 442 11.10 23.23 8.91
CA PRO A 442 10.61 24.58 8.57
C PRO A 442 11.58 25.70 8.94
N ARG A 443 12.55 25.44 9.84
CA ARG A 443 13.60 26.40 10.23
C ARG A 443 14.86 26.29 9.37
N ASN A 444 15.06 25.17 8.69
CA ASN A 444 16.23 24.90 7.86
C ASN A 444 15.86 23.95 6.72
N LEU A 445 15.40 24.50 5.60
CA LEU A 445 14.87 23.69 4.50
C LEU A 445 15.88 22.67 3.93
N ALA A 446 17.19 22.94 4.04
CA ALA A 446 18.25 22.04 3.59
C ALA A 446 18.37 20.74 4.42
N GLU A 447 17.84 20.75 5.65
CA GLU A 447 17.76 19.57 6.52
C GLU A 447 16.46 18.82 6.23
N ILE A 448 16.59 17.66 5.61
CA ILE A 448 15.46 16.81 5.23
C ILE A 448 15.58 15.40 5.82
N ILE A 449 14.44 14.76 5.97
CA ILE A 449 14.33 13.33 6.24
C ILE A 449 13.44 12.68 5.19
N LEU A 450 13.73 11.42 4.86
CA LEU A 450 12.88 10.61 3.99
C LEU A 450 11.62 10.20 4.75
N GLU A 451 10.44 10.36 4.13
CA GLU A 451 9.24 9.64 4.55
C GLU A 451 9.32 8.23 3.95
N GLU A 452 9.40 7.22 4.83
CA GLU A 452 9.43 5.80 4.43
C GLU A 452 8.03 5.25 4.21
#